data_AF-A0A9Q4BU02-F1
#
_entry.id   AF-A0A9Q4BU02-F1
#
_cell.length_a   1.000
_cell.length_b   1.000
_cell.length_c   1.000
_cell.angle_alpha   90.00
_cell.angle_beta   90.00
_cell.angle_gamma   90.00
#
_symmetry.space_group_name_H-M   'P 1'
#
loop_
_entity.id
_entity.type
_entity.pdbx_description
1 polymer ?
#
loop_
_entity_poly.entity_id
_entity_poly.type
_entity_poly.pdbx_seq_one_letter_code
_entity_poly.pdbx_strand_id
1 'polypeptide(L)'
;MTHISDEVLNKYIDNELEGRELSELNEHLKFCTSCLSRLKALRMVDQQLRRIETFHVSADFTQNLMKKIEKISFHYTPRKSYFFRFVVALFVILTAAMLAAVVITVKASAPAVASEPAWYKAILDTFSAKLSSVLTGYNSLFTNRSFSIVGSGLAFIILVSIYIVYESFKGVKGRIH
;
A
#
# COMPACT_ATOMS: atom_id res chain seq x y z
N MET A 1 10.62 58.16 -7.31
CA MET A 1 10.54 57.72 -5.91
C MET A 1 10.12 56.26 -5.91
N THR A 2 10.92 55.38 -5.30
CA THR A 2 10.61 53.96 -5.14
C THR A 2 9.58 53.81 -4.02
N HIS A 3 8.46 53.14 -4.28
CA HIS A 3 7.44 52.87 -3.28
C HIS A 3 7.83 51.65 -2.42
N ILE A 4 7.35 51.63 -1.18
CA ILE A 4 7.51 50.47 -0.28
C ILE A 4 6.55 49.36 -0.71
N SER A 5 7.00 48.11 -0.58
CA SER A 5 6.19 46.94 -0.93
C SER A 5 5.13 46.62 0.13
N ASP A 6 4.11 45.87 -0.27
CA ASP A 6 3.04 45.46 0.63
C ASP A 6 3.52 44.53 1.74
N GLU A 7 4.55 43.71 1.49
CA GLU A 7 5.08 42.82 2.52
C GLU A 7 5.60 43.62 3.72
N VAL A 8 6.30 44.73 3.48
CA VAL A 8 6.83 45.58 4.55
C VAL A 8 5.70 46.29 5.32
N LEU A 9 4.66 46.76 4.61
CA LEU A 9 3.50 47.38 5.25
C LEU A 9 2.71 46.38 6.11
N ASN A 10 2.56 45.13 5.65
CA ASN A 10 1.88 44.08 6.42
C ASN A 10 2.69 43.69 7.65
N LYS A 11 4.01 43.48 7.51
CA LYS A 11 4.90 43.24 8.65
C LYS A 11 4.82 44.33 9.70
N TYR A 12 4.66 45.59 9.28
CA TYR A 12 4.44 46.69 10.23
C TYR A 12 3.11 46.57 10.98
N ILE A 13 2.03 46.13 10.32
CA ILE A 13 0.71 45.92 10.94
C ILE A 13 0.76 44.77 11.94
N ASP A 14 1.52 43.72 11.63
CA ASP A 14 1.71 42.54 12.48
C ASP A 14 2.74 42.75 13.62
N ASN A 15 3.34 43.94 13.73
CA ASN A 15 4.43 44.28 14.65
C ASN A 15 5.69 43.40 14.48
N GLU A 16 5.99 42.97 13.26
CA GLU A 16 7.15 42.12 12.93
C GLU A 16 8.39 42.91 12.45
N LEU A 17 8.30 44.23 12.32
CA LEU A 17 9.45 45.08 11.96
C LEU A 17 10.20 45.58 13.19
N GLU A 18 11.52 45.44 13.19
CA GLU A 18 12.38 45.86 14.30
C GLU A 18 13.57 46.71 13.84
N GLY A 19 14.06 47.56 14.76
CA GLY A 19 15.31 48.30 14.61
C GLY A 19 15.37 49.19 13.35
N ARG A 20 16.26 48.83 12.42
CA ARG A 20 16.56 49.64 11.23
C ARG A 20 15.40 49.71 10.25
N GLU A 21 14.72 48.59 9.99
CA GLU A 21 13.63 48.51 9.01
C GLU A 21 12.43 49.39 9.42
N LEU A 22 12.13 49.44 10.72
CA LEU A 22 11.08 50.29 11.27
C LEU A 22 11.43 51.78 11.15
N SER A 23 12.70 52.14 11.34
CA SER A 23 13.16 53.52 11.17
C SER A 23 13.07 53.97 9.71
N GLU A 24 13.53 53.13 8.77
CA GLU A 24 13.48 53.41 7.33
C GLU A 24 12.04 53.54 6.82
N LEU A 25 11.13 52.66 7.26
CA LEU A 25 9.71 52.75 6.93
C LEU A 25 9.10 54.06 7.45
N ASN A 26 9.36 54.42 8.71
CA ASN A 26 8.84 55.65 9.30
C ASN A 26 9.36 56.91 8.60
N GLU A 27 10.63 56.91 8.18
CA GLU A 27 11.20 58.01 7.40
C GLU A 27 10.51 58.12 6.04
N HIS A 28 10.32 57.00 5.33
CA HIS A 28 9.62 56.99 4.05
C HIS A 28 8.17 57.49 4.16
N LEU A 29 7.44 57.08 5.20
CA LEU A 29 6.04 57.47 5.41
C LEU A 29 5.86 58.97 5.68
N LYS A 30 6.89 59.69 6.13
CA LYS A 30 6.86 61.16 6.28
C LYS A 30 6.81 61.87 4.94
N PHE A 31 7.45 61.31 3.91
CA PHE A 31 7.60 61.96 2.60
C PHE A 31 6.71 61.35 1.51
N CYS A 32 6.20 60.13 1.69
CA CYS A 32 5.39 59.43 0.70
C CYS A 32 3.92 59.30 1.15
N THR A 33 3.08 60.23 0.68
CA THR A 33 1.64 60.25 0.96
C THR A 33 0.90 59.03 0.40
N SER A 34 1.35 58.51 -0.74
CA SER A 34 0.80 57.29 -1.36
C SER A 34 0.96 56.07 -0.44
N CYS A 35 2.18 55.80 0.05
CA CYS A 35 2.43 54.69 0.97
C CYS A 35 1.69 54.87 2.31
N LEU A 36 1.58 56.11 2.82
CA LEU A 36 0.79 56.41 4.02
C LEU A 36 -0.70 56.10 3.83
N SER A 37 -1.26 56.44 2.67
CA SER A 37 -2.68 56.16 2.37
C SER A 37 -2.94 54.65 2.29
N ARG A 38 -2.01 53.89 1.71
CA ARG A 38 -2.07 52.44 1.61
C ARG A 38 -2.00 51.77 2.98
N LEU A 39 -1.09 52.22 3.84
CA LEU A 39 -0.98 51.73 5.22
C LEU A 39 -2.29 51.96 6.00
N LYS A 40 -2.92 53.13 5.84
CA LYS A 40 -4.22 53.42 6.49
C LYS A 40 -5.32 52.48 6.01
N ALA A 41 -5.39 52.20 4.71
CA ALA A 41 -6.35 51.25 4.15
C ALA A 41 -6.14 49.83 4.71
N LEU A 42 -4.89 49.35 4.74
CA LEU A 42 -4.56 48.03 5.28
C LEU A 42 -4.90 47.93 6.79
N ARG A 43 -4.58 48.95 7.59
CA ARG A 43 -4.94 48.99 9.02
C ARG A 43 -6.45 48.99 9.25
N MET A 44 -7.21 49.67 8.39
CA MET A 44 -8.67 49.66 8.49
C MET A 44 -9.22 48.25 8.24
N VAL A 45 -8.72 47.53 7.25
CA VAL A 45 -9.11 46.14 6.96
C VAL A 45 -8.75 45.22 8.13
N ASP A 46 -7.52 45.26 8.63
CA ASP A 46 -7.07 44.48 9.79
C ASP A 46 -7.96 44.73 11.03
N GLN A 47 -8.30 45.98 11.30
CA GLN A 47 -9.19 46.33 12.41
C GLN A 47 -10.61 45.76 12.25
N GLN A 48 -11.14 45.71 11.02
CA GLN A 48 -12.44 45.06 10.77
C GLN A 48 -12.35 43.54 10.96
N LEU A 49 -11.27 42.91 10.47
CA LEU A 49 -11.06 41.47 10.62
C LEU A 49 -10.92 41.06 12.08
N ARG A 50 -10.20 41.83 12.90
CA ARG A 50 -10.05 41.57 14.35
C ARG A 50 -11.35 41.72 15.15
N ARG A 51 -12.35 42.41 14.60
CA ARG A 51 -13.68 42.56 15.21
C ARG A 51 -14.63 41.43 14.88
N ILE A 52 -14.28 40.58 13.91
CA ILE A 52 -15.08 39.39 13.60
C ILE A 52 -14.99 38.48 14.82
N GLU A 53 -16.15 38.16 15.38
CA GLU A 53 -16.27 37.30 16.55
C GLU A 53 -15.60 35.94 16.25
N THR A 54 -14.56 35.62 17.01
CA THR A 54 -13.89 34.34 16.88
C THR A 54 -14.73 33.30 17.57
N PHE A 55 -15.06 32.22 16.86
CA PHE A 55 -15.80 31.10 17.44
C PHE A 55 -14.94 30.46 18.53
N HIS A 56 -15.26 30.74 19.79
CA HIS A 56 -14.61 30.08 20.90
C HIS A 56 -15.13 28.65 20.97
N VAL A 57 -14.27 27.73 20.58
CA VAL A 57 -14.58 26.31 20.64
C VAL A 57 -14.60 25.87 22.11
N SER A 58 -15.52 24.98 22.49
CA SER A 58 -15.54 24.41 23.85
C SER A 58 -14.23 23.68 24.15
N ALA A 59 -13.71 23.76 25.38
CA ALA A 59 -12.48 23.09 25.80
C ALA A 59 -12.48 21.57 25.48
N ASP A 60 -13.65 20.94 25.53
CA ASP A 60 -13.83 19.51 25.29
C ASP A 60 -13.98 19.13 23.81
N PHE A 61 -13.98 20.10 22.89
CA PHE A 61 -14.22 19.82 21.47
C PHE A 61 -13.17 18.88 20.90
N THR A 62 -11.89 19.13 21.18
CA THR A 62 -10.79 18.28 20.74
C THR A 62 -10.96 16.87 21.28
N GLN A 63 -11.32 16.73 22.55
CA GLN A 63 -11.54 15.42 23.17
C GLN A 63 -12.73 14.67 22.53
N ASN A 64 -13.84 15.37 22.30
CA ASN A 64 -15.04 14.81 21.68
C ASN A 64 -14.82 14.44 20.21
N LEU A 65 -14.08 15.27 19.48
CA LEU A 65 -13.67 15.00 18.10
C LEU A 65 -12.77 13.77 18.03
N MET A 66 -11.73 13.71 18.88
CA MET A 66 -10.81 12.58 18.93
C MET A 66 -11.52 11.28 19.30
N LYS A 67 -12.41 11.29 20.29
CA LYS A 67 -13.26 10.13 20.62
C LYS A 67 -14.11 9.66 19.43
N LYS A 68 -14.63 10.59 18.63
CA LYS A 68 -15.44 10.26 17.45
C LYS A 68 -14.58 9.67 16.32
N ILE A 69 -13.39 10.23 16.10
CA ILE A 69 -12.42 9.71 15.12
C ILE A 69 -11.98 8.30 15.51
N GLU A 70 -11.65 8.09 16.78
CA GLU A 70 -11.23 6.81 17.34
C GLU A 70 -12.30 5.72 17.13
N LYS A 71 -13.56 6.05 17.41
CA LYS A 71 -14.68 5.13 17.16
C LYS A 71 -14.81 4.70 15.69
N ILE A 72 -14.44 5.58 14.77
CA ILE A 72 -14.51 5.33 13.33
C ILE A 72 -13.28 4.54 12.85
N SER A 73 -12.08 4.82 13.37
CA SER A 73 -10.83 4.20 12.92
C SER A 73 -10.65 2.74 13.37
N PHE A 74 -11.30 2.34 14.47
CA PHE A 74 -11.19 0.97 14.99
C PHE A 74 -12.06 -0.08 14.30
N HIS A 75 -12.87 0.27 13.29
CA HIS A 75 -13.68 -0.70 12.55
C HIS A 75 -12.99 -1.36 11.34
N TYR A 76 -11.67 -1.19 11.17
CA TYR A 76 -10.93 -2.00 10.22
C TYR A 76 -10.61 -3.37 10.81
N THR A 77 -11.58 -4.29 10.81
CA THR A 77 -11.28 -5.69 11.06
C THR A 77 -10.47 -6.21 9.87
N PRO A 78 -9.21 -6.64 10.04
CA PRO A 78 -8.51 -7.30 8.96
C PRO A 78 -9.32 -8.54 8.60
N ARG A 79 -9.82 -8.62 7.36
CA ARG A 79 -10.47 -9.83 6.85
C ARG A 79 -9.44 -10.96 6.97
N LYS A 80 -9.58 -11.80 7.99
CA LYS A 80 -8.75 -12.99 8.17
C LYS A 80 -8.97 -13.86 6.94
N SER A 81 -7.98 -13.90 6.05
CA SER A 81 -8.04 -14.70 4.84
C SER A 81 -7.89 -16.17 5.19
N TYR A 82 -9.00 -16.79 5.62
CA TYR A 82 -9.10 -18.25 5.77
C TYR A 82 -8.84 -18.95 4.41
N PHE A 83 -9.07 -18.24 3.31
CA PHE A 83 -8.79 -18.70 1.96
C PHE A 83 -7.29 -18.94 1.72
N PHE A 84 -6.40 -18.05 2.18
CA PHE A 84 -4.95 -18.27 2.04
C PHE A 84 -4.49 -19.51 2.81
N ARG A 85 -5.02 -19.73 4.02
CA ARG A 85 -4.73 -20.94 4.80
C ARG A 85 -5.23 -22.20 4.09
N PHE A 86 -6.40 -22.15 3.47
CA PHE A 86 -6.97 -23.25 2.70
C PHE A 86 -6.09 -23.60 1.48
N VAL A 87 -5.66 -22.60 0.71
CA VAL A 87 -4.80 -22.82 -0.47
C VAL A 87 -3.45 -23.42 -0.07
N VAL A 88 -2.79 -22.87 0.96
CA VAL A 88 -1.51 -23.41 1.45
C VAL A 88 -1.67 -24.85 1.95
N ALA A 89 -2.72 -25.16 2.70
CA ALA A 89 -2.98 -26.52 3.17
C ALA A 89 -3.17 -27.51 2.02
N LEU A 90 -3.89 -27.12 0.97
CA LEU A 90 -4.10 -27.95 -0.22
C LEU A 90 -2.76 -28.26 -0.92
N PHE A 91 -1.90 -27.26 -1.11
CA PHE A 91 -0.57 -27.48 -1.71
C PHE A 91 0.32 -28.39 -0.87
N VAL A 92 0.30 -28.26 0.47
CA VAL A 92 1.06 -29.15 1.37
C VAL A 92 0.57 -30.60 1.29
N ILE A 93 -0.74 -30.82 1.21
CA ILE A 93 -1.31 -32.16 1.07
C ILE A 93 -0.92 -32.77 -0.28
N LEU A 94 -1.01 -32.00 -1.37
CA LEU A 94 -0.64 -32.48 -2.71
C LEU A 94 0.84 -32.84 -2.80
N THR A 95 1.74 -32.02 -2.24
CA THR A 95 3.17 -32.32 -2.24
C THR A 95 3.49 -33.54 -1.38
N ALA A 96 2.87 -33.69 -0.21
CA ALA A 96 3.03 -34.88 0.63
C ALA A 96 2.54 -36.15 -0.07
N ALA A 97 1.37 -36.10 -0.73
CA ALA A 97 0.84 -37.22 -1.50
C ALA A 97 1.76 -37.60 -2.68
N MET A 98 2.30 -36.59 -3.37
CA MET A 98 3.26 -36.79 -4.47
C MET A 98 4.55 -37.46 -3.97
N LEU A 99 5.12 -37.00 -2.86
CA LEU A 99 6.31 -37.61 -2.27
C LEU A 99 6.06 -39.05 -1.82
N ALA A 100 4.91 -39.33 -1.19
CA ALA A 100 4.54 -40.68 -0.79
C ALA A 100 4.41 -41.62 -2.01
N ALA A 101 3.78 -41.16 -3.09
CA ALA A 101 3.67 -41.93 -4.33
C ALA A 101 5.05 -42.26 -4.93
N VAL A 102 5.98 -41.30 -4.94
CA VAL A 102 7.37 -41.52 -5.40
C VAL A 102 8.04 -42.58 -4.55
N VAL A 103 8.00 -42.47 -3.21
CA VAL A 103 8.60 -43.46 -2.30
C VAL A 103 8.03 -44.86 -2.50
N ILE A 104 6.72 -44.99 -2.66
CA ILE A 104 6.07 -46.28 -2.93
C ILE A 104 6.56 -46.88 -4.26
N THR A 105 6.62 -46.07 -5.31
CA THR A 105 7.09 -46.55 -6.61
C THR A 105 8.56 -46.97 -6.59
N VAL A 106 9.43 -46.21 -5.90
CA VAL A 106 10.86 -46.53 -5.77
C VAL A 106 11.07 -47.81 -4.97
N LYS A 107 10.31 -48.01 -3.87
CA LYS A 107 10.37 -49.26 -3.10
C LYS A 107 9.87 -50.46 -3.89
N ALA A 108 8.84 -50.28 -4.72
CA ALA A 108 8.30 -51.35 -5.56
C ALA A 108 9.23 -51.76 -6.70
N SER A 109 10.14 -50.87 -7.13
CA SER A 109 11.03 -51.09 -8.27
C SER A 109 12.52 -51.25 -7.90
N ALA A 110 12.87 -51.43 -6.62
CA ALA A 110 14.27 -51.56 -6.20
C ALA A 110 14.71 -53.04 -6.12
N PRO A 111 15.59 -53.54 -7.02
CA PRO A 111 16.35 -54.76 -6.78
C PRO A 111 17.47 -54.48 -5.75
N ALA A 112 17.71 -55.44 -4.86
CA ALA A 112 18.75 -55.36 -3.84
C ALA A 112 20.15 -55.42 -4.48
N VAL A 113 20.79 -54.29 -4.78
CA VAL A 113 22.22 -54.24 -5.16
C VAL A 113 22.89 -52.96 -4.63
N ALA A 114 24.09 -53.16 -4.10
CA ALA A 114 24.94 -52.21 -3.38
C ALA A 114 25.74 -51.25 -4.29
N SER A 115 26.20 -50.16 -3.64
CA SER A 115 27.33 -49.25 -3.96
C SER A 115 27.28 -48.38 -5.23
N GLU A 116 27.44 -47.07 -5.01
CA GLU A 116 27.40 -45.89 -5.93
C GLU A 116 25.98 -45.45 -6.36
N PRO A 117 25.62 -44.13 -6.27
CA PRO A 117 24.23 -43.69 -6.26
C PRO A 117 23.61 -43.62 -7.66
N ALA A 118 23.53 -44.77 -8.34
CA ALA A 118 22.76 -44.97 -9.57
C ALA A 118 21.25 -44.70 -9.38
N TRP A 119 20.77 -44.65 -8.14
CA TRP A 119 19.39 -44.32 -7.80
C TRP A 119 18.98 -42.91 -8.25
N TYR A 120 19.91 -41.94 -8.30
CA TYR A 120 19.60 -40.58 -8.77
C TYR A 120 19.31 -40.54 -10.27
N LYS A 121 20.14 -41.22 -11.09
CA LYS A 121 19.91 -41.35 -12.54
C LYS A 121 18.68 -42.20 -12.84
N ALA A 122 18.50 -43.31 -12.12
CA ALA A 122 17.30 -44.12 -12.25
C ALA A 122 16.04 -43.31 -11.91
N ILE A 123 16.06 -42.47 -10.86
CA ILE A 123 14.94 -41.58 -10.54
C ILE A 123 14.75 -40.51 -11.62
N LEU A 124 15.80 -39.90 -12.14
CA LEU A 124 15.68 -38.89 -13.20
C LEU A 124 15.18 -39.46 -14.52
N ASP A 125 15.59 -40.67 -14.89
CA ASP A 125 15.08 -41.34 -16.09
C ASP A 125 13.65 -41.82 -15.88
N THR A 126 13.32 -42.38 -14.72
CA THR A 126 11.94 -42.78 -14.41
C THR A 126 11.01 -41.57 -14.30
N PHE A 127 11.49 -40.47 -13.71
CA PHE A 127 10.77 -39.21 -13.60
C PHE A 127 10.63 -38.53 -14.94
N SER A 128 11.68 -38.41 -15.75
CA SER A 128 11.60 -37.79 -17.07
C SER A 128 10.82 -38.64 -18.07
N ALA A 129 10.85 -39.98 -17.98
CA ALA A 129 10.00 -40.86 -18.77
C ALA A 129 8.53 -40.81 -18.33
N LYS A 130 8.25 -40.71 -17.02
CA LYS A 130 6.88 -40.48 -16.52
C LYS A 130 6.39 -39.06 -16.81
N LEU A 131 7.25 -38.06 -16.69
CA LEU A 131 6.92 -36.66 -16.97
C LEU A 131 6.70 -36.48 -18.46
N SER A 132 7.53 -37.05 -19.32
CA SER A 132 7.34 -37.01 -20.77
C SER A 132 6.13 -37.82 -21.21
N SER A 133 5.82 -38.98 -20.61
CA SER A 133 4.57 -39.71 -20.90
C SER A 133 3.32 -39.01 -20.36
N VAL A 134 3.43 -38.27 -19.26
CA VAL A 134 2.39 -37.35 -18.78
C VAL A 134 2.24 -36.15 -19.72
N LEU A 135 3.34 -35.48 -20.11
CA LEU A 135 3.40 -34.34 -21.05
C LEU A 135 2.95 -34.69 -22.47
N THR A 136 3.29 -35.87 -22.98
CA THR A 136 2.84 -36.36 -24.29
C THR A 136 1.42 -36.95 -24.21
N GLY A 137 1.05 -37.55 -23.07
CA GLY A 137 -0.33 -37.92 -22.74
C GLY A 137 -1.26 -36.72 -22.56
N TYR A 138 -0.75 -35.52 -22.30
CA TYR A 138 -1.58 -34.32 -22.28
C TYR A 138 -2.19 -34.00 -23.65
N ASN A 139 -1.60 -34.44 -24.76
CA ASN A 139 -2.22 -34.23 -26.06
C ASN A 139 -3.56 -35.00 -26.22
N SER A 140 -3.73 -36.12 -25.50
CA SER A 140 -4.98 -36.88 -25.43
C SER A 140 -5.89 -36.45 -24.26
N LEU A 141 -5.32 -35.84 -23.21
CA LEU A 141 -6.09 -35.26 -22.12
C LEU A 141 -6.77 -33.94 -22.55
N PHE A 142 -6.12 -33.06 -23.32
CA PHE A 142 -6.73 -31.81 -23.81
C PHE A 142 -7.74 -32.01 -24.95
N THR A 143 -7.76 -33.16 -25.62
CA THR A 143 -8.76 -33.49 -26.66
C THR A 143 -10.09 -33.95 -26.07
N ASN A 144 -10.12 -34.42 -24.82
CA ASN A 144 -11.34 -34.92 -24.21
C ASN A 144 -12.12 -33.79 -23.54
N ARG A 145 -13.37 -33.56 -23.99
CA ARG A 145 -14.21 -32.40 -23.63
C ARG A 145 -14.37 -32.20 -22.11
N SER A 146 -14.42 -33.30 -21.35
CA SER A 146 -14.54 -33.27 -19.88
C SER A 146 -13.26 -32.77 -19.19
N PHE A 147 -12.08 -33.05 -19.75
CA PHE A 147 -10.81 -32.64 -19.17
C PHE A 147 -10.48 -31.17 -19.48
N SER A 148 -10.94 -30.65 -20.62
CA SER A 148 -10.86 -29.21 -20.95
C SER A 148 -11.64 -28.37 -19.92
N ILE A 149 -12.83 -28.83 -19.52
CA ILE A 149 -13.66 -28.16 -18.51
C ILE A 149 -12.95 -28.18 -17.14
N VAL A 150 -12.45 -29.33 -16.70
CA VAL A 150 -11.73 -29.45 -15.41
C VAL A 150 -10.42 -28.66 -15.41
N GLY A 151 -9.66 -28.70 -16.50
CA GLY A 151 -8.42 -27.93 -16.66
C GLY A 151 -8.66 -26.42 -16.67
N SER A 152 -9.72 -25.96 -17.34
CA SER A 152 -10.12 -24.55 -17.32
C SER A 152 -10.54 -24.08 -15.92
N GLY A 153 -11.26 -24.94 -15.17
CA GLY A 153 -11.65 -24.66 -13.78
C GLY A 153 -10.45 -24.53 -12.85
N LEU A 154 -9.47 -25.45 -12.97
CA LEU A 154 -8.22 -25.39 -12.21
C LEU A 154 -7.39 -24.15 -12.55
N ALA A 155 -7.26 -23.81 -13.84
CA ALA A 155 -6.56 -22.60 -14.28
C ALA A 155 -7.24 -21.33 -13.74
N PHE A 156 -8.57 -21.29 -13.73
CA PHE A 156 -9.33 -20.17 -13.16
C PHE A 156 -9.10 -20.05 -11.64
N ILE A 157 -9.11 -21.17 -10.90
CA ILE A 157 -8.81 -21.18 -9.46
C ILE A 157 -7.38 -20.69 -9.18
N ILE A 158 -6.41 -21.09 -10.00
CA ILE A 158 -5.02 -20.63 -9.88
C ILE A 158 -4.91 -19.12 -10.15
N LEU A 159 -5.56 -18.61 -11.20
CA LEU A 159 -5.56 -17.18 -11.52
C LEU A 159 -6.21 -16.35 -10.43
N VAL A 160 -7.35 -16.79 -9.88
CA VAL A 160 -8.02 -16.15 -8.74
C VAL A 160 -7.13 -16.17 -7.51
N SER A 161 -6.43 -17.29 -7.26
CA SER A 161 -5.50 -17.40 -6.14
C SER A 161 -4.32 -16.43 -6.28
N ILE A 162 -3.74 -16.31 -7.48
CA ILE A 162 -2.66 -15.36 -7.77
C ILE A 162 -3.14 -13.91 -7.61
N TYR A 163 -4.34 -13.59 -8.09
CA TYR A 163 -4.92 -12.26 -7.96
C TYR A 163 -5.10 -11.84 -6.49
N ILE A 164 -5.65 -12.73 -5.67
CA ILE A 164 -5.86 -12.46 -4.23
C ILE A 164 -4.52 -12.29 -3.52
N VAL A 165 -3.51 -13.09 -3.85
CA VAL A 165 -2.15 -12.95 -3.29
C VAL A 165 -1.54 -11.61 -3.70
N TYR A 166 -1.65 -11.21 -4.97
CA TYR A 166 -1.18 -9.92 -5.46
C TYR A 166 -1.84 -8.74 -4.73
N GLU A 167 -3.16 -8.79 -4.54
CA GLU A 167 -3.91 -7.78 -3.80
C GLU A 167 -3.47 -7.73 -2.33
N SER A 168 -3.23 -8.88 -1.70
CA SER A 168 -2.76 -8.95 -0.31
C SER A 168 -1.40 -8.27 -0.11
N PHE A 169 -0.47 -8.43 -1.06
CA PHE A 169 0.84 -7.74 -1.01
C PHE A 169 0.73 -6.24 -1.27
N LYS A 170 -0.16 -5.81 -2.18
CA LYS A 170 -0.41 -4.38 -2.45
C LYS A 170 -0.95 -3.65 -1.22
N GLY A 171 -1.82 -4.30 -0.45
CA GLY A 171 -2.36 -3.75 0.80
C GLY A 171 -1.32 -3.57 1.91
N VAL A 172 -0.22 -4.32 1.90
CA VAL A 172 0.89 -4.16 2.87
C VAL A 172 1.80 -2.98 2.49
N LYS A 173 2.06 -2.77 1.19
CA LYS A 173 2.95 -1.69 0.73
C LYS A 173 2.38 -0.29 0.95
N GLY A 174 1.05 -0.14 1.04
CA GLY A 174 0.38 1.12 1.35
C GLY A 174 0.43 1.55 2.82
N ARG A 175 1.08 0.80 3.72
CA ARG A 175 1.18 1.12 5.16
C ARG A 175 2.61 1.46 5.63
N ILE A 176 3.57 1.64 4.72
CA ILE A 176 4.98 1.96 5.04
C ILE A 176 5.34 3.40 4.62
N HIS A 177 4.36 4.28 4.44
CA HIS A 177 4.57 5.72 4.27
C HIS A 177 3.64 6.51 5.18
#